data_AF-A0A517QYX6-F1
#
_entry.id   AF-A0A517QYX6-F1
#
_cell.length_a   1.000
_cell.length_b   1.000
_cell.length_c   1.000
_cell.angle_alpha   90.00
_cell.angle_beta   90.00
_cell.angle_gamma   90.00
#
_symmetry.space_group_name_H-M   'P 1'
#
loop_
_entity.id
_entity.type
_entity.pdbx_description
1 polymer ?
#
loop_
_entity_poly.entity_id
_entity_poly.type
_entity_poly.pdbx_seq_one_letter_code
_entity_poly.pdbx_strand_id
1 'polypeptide(L)'
;MKKSQKKPSPKRLKINASYYVWRLFQRDNGLWYADGRGNHPSLGKHSLGTRSLEDARNAVTALDQAMAIQHGILDPRDVPNSGFEFVSIEVGIDAFRDYIGRGEATGGVRPSTKKRYRAALDHITRYCHLQKLSHWGQFRERQADHYADSRSKAGAKPKTVYLELTLLKQLVKFLPERGMAPDG
;
A
#
# COMPACT_ATOMS: atom_id res chain seq x y z
N MET A 1 -14.28 36.06 42.05
CA MET A 1 -14.54 35.78 40.62
C MET A 1 -13.26 35.31 39.95
N LYS A 2 -13.08 34.02 39.69
CA LYS A 2 -11.89 33.49 39.01
C LYS A 2 -11.97 33.85 37.53
N LYS A 3 -11.15 34.81 37.08
CA LYS A 3 -11.01 35.16 35.66
C LYS A 3 -10.36 33.96 34.94
N SER A 4 -11.15 33.19 34.18
CA SER A 4 -10.61 32.20 33.25
C SER A 4 -9.76 32.92 32.22
N GLN A 5 -8.44 32.82 32.37
CA GLN A 5 -7.50 33.21 31.32
C GLN A 5 -7.77 32.32 30.10
N LYS A 6 -8.28 32.93 29.02
CA LYS A 6 -8.37 32.28 27.71
C LYS A 6 -6.94 31.93 27.27
N LYS A 7 -6.58 30.64 27.33
CA LYS A 7 -5.35 30.13 26.72
C LYS A 7 -5.31 30.57 25.24
N PRO A 8 -4.18 31.04 24.72
CA PRO A 8 -4.07 31.41 23.32
C PRO A 8 -4.42 30.19 22.47
N SER A 9 -5.37 30.37 21.55
CA SER A 9 -5.80 29.30 20.65
C SER A 9 -4.62 28.84 19.79
N PRO A 10 -4.33 27.54 19.71
CA PRO A 10 -3.17 27.04 18.96
C PRO A 10 -3.27 27.47 17.49
N LYS A 11 -2.15 27.91 16.93
CA LYS A 11 -2.03 28.36 15.54
C LYS A 11 -2.48 27.20 14.64
N ARG A 12 -3.61 27.38 13.94
CA ARG A 12 -4.20 26.34 13.10
C ARG A 12 -3.64 26.46 11.69
N LEU A 13 -2.95 25.42 11.23
CA LEU A 13 -2.48 25.33 9.86
C LEU A 13 -3.58 24.68 9.01
N LYS A 14 -4.07 25.40 8.00
CA LYS A 14 -5.01 24.83 7.03
C LYS A 14 -4.23 24.06 5.96
N ILE A 15 -4.61 22.82 5.71
CA ILE A 15 -4.08 21.97 4.64
C ILE A 15 -5.24 21.60 3.73
N ASN A 16 -5.10 21.91 2.44
CA ASN A 16 -6.01 21.40 1.43
C ASN A 16 -5.39 20.08 0.94
N ALA A 17 -5.96 18.95 1.37
CA ALA A 17 -5.57 17.63 0.89
C ALA A 17 -6.36 17.30 -0.39
N SER A 18 -6.21 16.08 -0.90
CA SER A 18 -6.80 15.67 -2.18
C SER A 18 -8.33 15.61 -2.13
N TYR A 19 -8.91 15.19 -1.00
CA TYR A 19 -10.36 14.99 -0.86
C TYR A 19 -11.00 15.97 0.11
N TYR A 20 -10.29 16.35 1.18
CA TYR A 20 -10.83 17.21 2.21
C TYR A 20 -9.89 18.33 2.64
N VAL A 21 -10.46 19.29 3.37
CA VAL A 21 -9.72 20.37 4.00
C VAL A 21 -9.51 20.05 5.47
N TRP A 22 -8.25 19.98 5.89
CA TRP A 22 -7.88 19.69 7.27
C TRP A 22 -7.32 20.93 7.96
N ARG A 23 -7.64 21.10 9.24
CA ARG A 23 -6.98 22.08 10.09
C ARG A 23 -6.08 21.36 11.09
N LEU A 24 -4.77 21.46 10.90
CA LEU A 24 -3.79 20.94 11.83
C LEU A 24 -3.58 21.90 12.99
N PHE A 25 -3.45 21.35 14.19
CA PHE A 25 -3.07 22.11 15.37
C PHE A 25 -2.35 21.20 16.37
N GLN A 26 -1.45 21.79 17.15
CA GLN A 26 -0.74 21.11 18.22
C GLN A 26 -1.47 21.34 19.55
N ARG A 27 -1.51 20.33 20.42
CA ARG A 27 -1.98 20.48 21.81
C ARG A 27 -0.80 20.73 22.77
N ASP A 28 -1.10 21.07 24.02
CA ASP A 28 -0.12 21.31 25.09
C ASP A 28 0.88 20.14 25.29
N ASN A 29 0.50 18.91 24.91
CA ASN A 29 1.37 17.72 24.97
C ASN A 29 2.33 17.56 23.77
N GLY A 30 2.35 18.53 22.86
CA GLY A 30 3.19 18.53 21.67
C GLY A 30 2.68 17.64 20.52
N LEU A 31 1.56 16.91 20.68
CA LEU A 31 1.02 16.06 19.61
C LEU A 31 0.19 16.87 18.62
N TRP A 32 0.36 16.56 17.33
CA TRP A 32 -0.42 17.10 16.24
C TRP A 32 -1.77 16.40 16.11
N TYR A 33 -2.81 17.19 15.82
CA TYR A 33 -4.17 16.74 15.56
C TYR A 33 -4.68 17.33 14.25
N ALA A 34 -5.53 16.58 13.56
CA ALA A 34 -6.27 17.03 12.39
C ALA A 34 -7.75 17.25 12.75
N ASP A 35 -8.27 18.45 12.46
CA ASP A 35 -9.68 18.81 12.63
C ASP A 35 -10.37 18.86 11.26
N GLY A 36 -11.22 17.86 10.99
CA GLY A 36 -11.99 17.72 9.74
C GLY A 36 -13.47 18.05 9.91
N ARG A 37 -13.89 18.62 11.05
CA ARG A 37 -15.28 19.00 11.33
C ARG A 37 -15.82 20.13 10.43
N GLY A 38 -14.95 20.76 9.64
CA GLY A 38 -15.34 21.76 8.65
C GLY A 38 -15.70 21.19 7.28
N ASN A 39 -15.56 19.89 7.06
CA ASN A 39 -15.93 19.22 5.81
C ASN A 39 -17.40 18.74 5.86
N HIS A 40 -17.93 18.41 4.69
CA HIS A 40 -19.22 17.73 4.56
C HIS A 40 -19.02 16.40 3.83
N PRO A 41 -19.29 15.25 4.47
CA PRO A 41 -19.69 15.07 5.87
C PRO A 41 -18.57 15.45 6.87
N SER A 42 -18.94 15.77 8.11
CA SER A 42 -17.97 16.12 9.16
C SER A 42 -17.13 14.91 9.56
N LEU A 43 -15.81 15.01 9.40
CA LEU A 43 -14.87 13.90 9.65
C LEU A 43 -14.42 13.79 11.11
N GLY A 44 -14.86 14.70 11.98
CA GLY A 44 -14.43 14.72 13.37
C GLY A 44 -12.99 15.22 13.57
N LYS A 45 -12.37 14.80 14.67
CA LYS A 45 -11.02 15.19 15.06
C LYS A 45 -10.17 13.95 15.31
N HIS A 46 -8.99 13.92 14.71
CA HIS A 46 -8.08 12.79 14.75
C HIS A 46 -6.73 13.18 15.34
N SER A 47 -6.16 12.32 16.16
CA SER A 47 -4.76 12.45 16.59
C SER A 47 -3.86 11.95 15.47
N LEU A 48 -2.79 12.68 15.14
CA LEU A 48 -1.80 12.26 14.15
C LEU A 48 -0.64 11.47 14.77
N GLY A 49 -0.61 11.33 16.09
CA GLY A 49 0.37 10.50 16.80
C GLY A 49 1.82 11.00 16.77
N THR A 50 2.09 12.13 16.11
CA THR A 50 3.43 12.69 15.95
C THR A 50 3.56 14.09 16.57
N ARG A 51 4.79 14.44 16.94
CA ARG A 51 5.20 15.78 17.38
C ARG A 51 5.86 16.59 16.26
N SER A 52 6.29 15.93 15.18
CA SER A 52 6.90 16.55 14.01
C SER A 52 5.83 17.11 13.06
N LEU A 53 6.03 18.33 12.57
CA LEU A 53 5.11 18.94 11.60
C LEU A 53 5.16 18.22 10.24
N GLU A 54 6.33 17.73 9.85
CA GLU A 54 6.51 17.01 8.58
C GLU A 54 5.78 15.68 8.60
N ASP A 55 5.97 14.87 9.64
CA ASP A 55 5.21 13.64 9.84
C ASP A 55 3.71 13.91 9.95
N ALA A 56 3.31 15.03 10.56
CA ALA A 56 1.90 15.41 10.66
C ALA A 56 1.29 15.70 9.28
N ARG A 57 2.07 16.28 8.35
CA ARG A 57 1.64 16.47 6.96
C ARG A 57 1.51 15.14 6.23
N ASN A 58 2.43 14.20 6.43
CA ASN A 58 2.32 12.88 5.81
C ASN A 58 1.14 12.08 6.37
N ALA A 59 0.95 12.12 7.70
CA ALA A 59 -0.15 11.46 8.39
C ALA A 59 -1.52 12.03 7.99
N VAL A 60 -1.63 13.35 7.73
CA VAL A 60 -2.91 13.92 7.28
C VAL A 60 -3.28 13.46 5.88
N THR A 61 -2.31 13.24 4.99
CA THR A 61 -2.56 12.69 3.65
C THR A 61 -3.11 11.27 3.72
N ALA A 62 -2.51 10.41 4.56
CA ALA A 62 -3.01 9.05 4.77
C ALA A 62 -4.42 9.04 5.40
N LEU A 63 -4.66 9.93 6.37
CA LEU A 63 -5.99 10.11 6.98
C LEU A 63 -7.02 10.57 5.95
N ASP A 64 -6.67 11.51 5.07
CA ASP A 64 -7.53 12.04 4.02
C ASP A 64 -8.02 10.93 3.07
N GLN A 65 -7.10 10.08 2.60
CA GLN A 65 -7.41 8.91 1.78
C GLN A 65 -8.30 7.92 2.52
N ALA A 66 -7.98 7.60 3.79
CA ALA A 66 -8.79 6.68 4.59
C ALA A 66 -10.24 7.17 4.77
N MET A 67 -10.43 8.47 5.03
CA MET A 67 -11.76 9.07 5.14
C MET A 67 -12.49 9.12 3.79
N ALA A 68 -11.77 9.35 2.68
CA ALA A 68 -12.34 9.33 1.35
C ALA A 68 -12.85 7.93 0.97
N ILE A 69 -12.08 6.90 1.32
CA ILE A 69 -12.50 5.49 1.18
C ILE A 69 -13.72 5.19 2.03
N GLN A 70 -13.68 5.55 3.32
CA GLN A 70 -14.77 5.28 4.25
C GLN A 70 -16.09 5.91 3.79
N HIS A 71 -16.02 7.07 3.14
CA HIS A 71 -17.20 7.78 2.64
C HIS A 71 -17.52 7.51 1.17
N GLY A 72 -16.84 6.54 0.54
CA GLY A 72 -17.10 6.13 -0.83
C GLY A 72 -16.75 7.16 -1.91
N ILE A 73 -15.94 8.17 -1.57
CA ILE A 73 -15.41 9.15 -2.54
C ILE A 73 -14.25 8.52 -3.33
N LEU A 74 -13.46 7.67 -2.66
CA LEU A 74 -12.32 6.98 -3.24
C LEU A 74 -12.54 5.48 -3.18
N ASP A 75 -12.43 4.79 -4.32
CA ASP A 75 -12.37 3.32 -4.29
C ASP A 75 -11.03 2.90 -3.68
N PRO A 76 -10.98 1.96 -2.70
CA PRO A 76 -9.74 1.42 -2.18
C PRO A 76 -8.75 0.95 -3.25
N ARG A 77 -9.24 0.57 -4.44
CA ARG A 77 -8.42 0.13 -5.59
C ARG A 77 -7.74 1.30 -6.30
N ASP A 78 -8.32 2.49 -6.20
CA ASP A 78 -7.89 3.71 -6.88
C ASP A 78 -7.01 4.60 -6.00
N VAL A 79 -6.77 4.20 -4.74
CA VAL A 79 -5.84 4.89 -3.85
C VAL A 79 -4.45 4.86 -4.49
N PRO A 80 -3.87 6.02 -4.84
CA PRO A 80 -2.45 6.08 -5.12
C PRO A 80 -1.80 5.70 -3.80
N ASN A 81 -1.25 4.49 -3.72
CA ASN A 81 -0.52 4.08 -2.53
C ASN A 81 0.48 5.21 -2.23
N SER A 82 0.60 5.52 -0.95
CA SER A 82 1.34 6.66 -0.40
C SER A 82 2.75 6.79 -0.98
N GLY A 83 3.01 7.79 -1.82
CA GLY A 83 4.31 8.46 -2.01
C GLY A 83 5.52 7.64 -2.48
N PHE A 84 5.45 6.32 -2.58
CA PHE A 84 6.46 5.51 -3.24
C PHE A 84 6.06 5.40 -4.71
N GLU A 85 7.00 5.58 -5.62
CA GLU A 85 6.83 5.15 -7.01
C GLU A 85 6.67 3.63 -6.99
N PHE A 86 5.44 3.14 -6.87
CA PHE A 86 5.21 1.71 -6.85
C PHE A 86 5.60 1.15 -8.20
N VAL A 87 6.46 0.15 -8.17
CA VAL A 87 6.85 -0.56 -9.37
C VAL A 87 5.61 -1.23 -9.98
N SER A 88 5.45 -1.07 -11.31
CA SER A 88 4.36 -1.71 -12.03
C SER A 88 4.46 -3.23 -11.89
N ILE A 89 3.33 -3.92 -12.09
CA ILE A 89 3.32 -5.38 -11.99
C ILE A 89 4.40 -6.00 -12.91
N GLU A 90 4.48 -5.51 -14.14
CA GLU A 90 5.38 -5.98 -15.18
C GLU A 90 6.85 -5.75 -14.78
N VAL A 91 7.19 -4.52 -14.37
CA VAL A 91 8.56 -4.18 -13.98
C VAL A 91 9.02 -5.02 -12.79
N GLY A 92 8.16 -5.27 -11.81
CA GLY A 92 8.51 -6.10 -10.65
C GLY A 92 8.70 -7.57 -11.01
N ILE A 93 7.90 -8.09 -11.95
CA ILE A 93 8.04 -9.47 -12.45
C ILE A 93 9.33 -9.62 -13.24
N ASP A 94 9.66 -8.66 -14.11
CA ASP A 94 10.87 -8.71 -14.91
C ASP A 94 12.12 -8.58 -14.04
N ALA A 95 12.13 -7.67 -13.06
CA ALA A 95 13.21 -7.57 -12.07
C ALA A 95 13.43 -8.89 -11.30
N PHE A 96 12.34 -9.58 -10.95
CA PHE A 96 12.42 -10.87 -10.28
C PHE A 96 12.86 -12.00 -11.22
N ARG A 97 12.44 -11.99 -12.50
CA ARG A 97 12.91 -12.92 -13.53
C ARG A 97 14.43 -12.82 -13.71
N ASP A 98 14.96 -11.60 -13.75
CA ASP A 98 16.40 -11.37 -13.83
C ASP A 98 17.11 -11.88 -12.58
N TYR A 99 16.54 -11.63 -11.40
CA TYR A 99 17.08 -12.11 -10.12
C TYR A 99 17.19 -13.64 -10.04
N ILE A 100 16.13 -14.38 -10.39
CA ILE A 100 16.16 -15.86 -10.45
C ILE A 100 16.97 -16.38 -11.64
N GLY A 101 17.13 -15.53 -12.66
CA GLY A 101 17.84 -15.77 -13.91
C GLY A 101 19.36 -15.79 -13.78
N ARG A 102 19.91 -15.34 -12.65
CA ARG A 102 21.35 -15.33 -12.35
C ARG A 102 21.98 -16.74 -12.45
N GLY A 103 23.31 -16.80 -12.48
CA GLY A 103 24.02 -18.08 -12.49
C GLY A 103 23.75 -18.88 -11.22
N GLU A 104 23.81 -20.21 -11.29
CA GLU A 104 23.58 -21.06 -10.10
C GLU A 104 24.57 -20.72 -8.97
N ALA A 105 25.82 -20.38 -9.32
CA ALA A 105 26.86 -19.95 -8.40
C ALA A 105 26.54 -18.65 -7.62
N THR A 106 25.61 -17.83 -8.11
CA THR A 106 25.20 -16.56 -7.48
C THR A 106 23.77 -16.60 -6.92
N GLY A 107 23.24 -17.81 -6.70
CA GLY A 107 21.91 -18.03 -6.14
C GLY A 107 20.77 -18.06 -7.17
N GLY A 108 21.09 -18.18 -8.46
CA GLY A 108 20.10 -18.42 -9.50
C GLY A 108 19.55 -19.84 -9.52
N VAL A 109 18.38 -20.04 -10.11
CA VAL A 109 17.70 -21.34 -10.11
C VAL A 109 18.13 -22.21 -11.30
N ARG A 110 18.08 -23.54 -11.14
CA ARG A 110 18.37 -24.49 -12.24
C ARG A 110 17.49 -24.22 -13.47
N PRO A 111 17.96 -24.49 -14.71
CA PRO A 111 17.18 -24.26 -15.93
C PRO A 111 15.79 -24.92 -15.95
N SER A 112 15.66 -26.13 -15.40
CA SER A 112 14.38 -26.84 -15.28
C SER A 112 13.42 -26.19 -14.27
N THR A 113 13.95 -25.48 -13.28
CA THR A 113 13.18 -24.65 -12.35
C THR A 113 12.81 -23.32 -12.99
N LYS A 114 13.71 -22.70 -13.77
CA LYS A 114 13.42 -21.47 -14.54
C LYS A 114 12.19 -21.64 -15.44
N LYS A 115 12.09 -22.77 -16.16
CA LYS A 115 10.92 -23.05 -17.03
C LYS A 115 9.60 -23.11 -16.24
N ARG A 116 9.61 -23.74 -15.07
CA ARG A 116 8.44 -23.83 -14.19
C ARG A 116 8.07 -22.48 -13.60
N TYR A 117 9.07 -21.70 -13.18
CA TYR A 117 8.87 -20.37 -12.61
C TYR A 117 8.34 -19.40 -13.66
N ARG A 118 8.79 -19.49 -14.91
CA ARG A 118 8.25 -18.70 -16.02
C ARG A 118 6.74 -18.90 -16.16
N ALA A 119 6.28 -20.15 -16.25
CA ALA A 119 4.86 -20.44 -16.37
C ALA A 119 4.06 -19.94 -15.15
N ALA A 120 4.60 -20.07 -13.94
CA ALA A 120 3.99 -19.54 -12.73
C ALA A 120 3.89 -18.00 -12.75
N LEU A 121 4.96 -17.31 -13.15
CA LEU A 121 4.96 -15.85 -13.28
C LEU A 121 3.98 -15.37 -14.35
N ASP A 122 3.87 -16.08 -15.49
CA ASP A 122 2.90 -15.75 -16.53
C ASP A 122 1.46 -15.86 -16.03
N HIS A 123 1.15 -16.86 -15.19
CA HIS A 123 -0.15 -16.97 -14.52
C HIS A 123 -0.41 -15.82 -13.54
N ILE A 124 0.60 -15.42 -12.77
CA ILE A 124 0.51 -14.28 -11.85
C ILE A 124 0.26 -12.98 -12.63
N THR A 125 1.04 -12.71 -13.69
CA THR A 125 0.85 -11.56 -14.58
C THR A 125 -0.57 -11.52 -15.12
N ARG A 126 -1.05 -12.65 -15.67
CA ARG A 126 -2.41 -12.74 -16.21
C ARG A 126 -3.46 -12.45 -15.14
N TYR A 127 -3.30 -13.00 -13.93
CA TYR A 127 -4.20 -12.72 -12.83
C TYR A 127 -4.22 -11.24 -12.45
N CYS A 128 -3.05 -10.60 -12.32
CA CYS A 128 -2.96 -9.18 -12.02
C CYS A 128 -3.70 -8.33 -13.07
N HIS A 129 -3.54 -8.63 -14.36
CA HIS A 129 -4.30 -7.94 -15.41
C HIS A 129 -5.81 -8.17 -15.30
N LEU A 130 -6.25 -9.40 -15.05
CA LEU A 130 -7.68 -9.71 -14.88
C LEU A 130 -8.30 -9.00 -13.66
N GLN A 131 -7.52 -8.82 -12.60
CA GLN A 131 -7.92 -8.08 -11.40
C GLN A 131 -7.68 -6.57 -11.50
N LYS A 132 -7.18 -6.09 -12.65
CA LYS A 132 -6.83 -4.67 -12.90
C LYS A 132 -5.82 -4.12 -11.90
N LEU A 133 -4.91 -4.96 -11.42
CA LEU A 133 -3.77 -4.54 -10.60
C LEU A 133 -2.70 -3.97 -11.53
N SER A 134 -2.37 -2.71 -11.32
CA SER A 134 -1.36 -1.97 -12.10
C SER A 134 -0.02 -1.90 -11.37
N HIS A 135 -0.03 -1.95 -10.04
CA HIS A 135 1.16 -1.77 -9.22
C HIS A 135 1.25 -2.78 -8.08
N TRP A 136 2.47 -3.15 -7.69
CA TRP A 136 2.69 -4.15 -6.64
C TRP A 136 2.16 -3.72 -5.26
N GLY A 137 2.07 -2.41 -4.98
CA GLY A 137 1.47 -1.94 -3.74
C GLY A 137 -0.04 -2.25 -3.61
N GLN A 138 -0.73 -2.56 -4.71
CA GLN A 138 -2.15 -2.96 -4.67
C GLN A 138 -2.30 -4.44 -4.27
N PHE A 139 -1.22 -5.21 -4.29
CA PHE A 139 -1.22 -6.63 -3.97
C PHE A 139 -1.21 -6.82 -2.44
N ARG A 140 -2.31 -7.30 -1.85
CA ARG A 140 -2.43 -7.64 -0.42
C ARG A 140 -2.68 -9.14 -0.24
N GLU A 141 -2.71 -9.59 1.01
CA GLU A 141 -2.98 -10.99 1.38
C GLU A 141 -4.27 -11.53 0.72
N ARG A 142 -5.35 -10.73 0.70
CA ARG A 142 -6.61 -11.10 0.04
C ARG A 142 -6.45 -11.42 -1.46
N GLN A 143 -5.55 -10.71 -2.15
CA GLN A 143 -5.28 -10.99 -3.57
C GLN A 143 -4.53 -12.31 -3.75
N ALA A 144 -3.73 -12.76 -2.77
CA ALA A 144 -3.08 -14.07 -2.78
C ALA A 144 -4.10 -15.21 -2.58
N ASP A 145 -5.04 -15.05 -1.65
CA ASP A 145 -6.14 -16.02 -1.44
C ASP A 145 -7.01 -16.15 -2.69
N HIS A 146 -7.42 -15.01 -3.25
CA HIS A 146 -8.22 -15.00 -4.46
C HIS A 146 -7.46 -15.54 -5.68
N TYR A 147 -6.13 -15.36 -5.73
CA TYR A 147 -5.29 -16.02 -6.72
C TYR A 147 -5.35 -17.54 -6.57
N ALA A 148 -5.16 -18.07 -5.35
CA ALA A 148 -5.22 -19.50 -5.06
C ALA A 148 -6.57 -20.12 -5.48
N ASP A 149 -7.67 -19.44 -5.15
CA ASP A 149 -9.02 -19.84 -5.55
C ASP A 149 -9.21 -19.83 -7.06
N SER A 150 -8.74 -18.77 -7.74
CA SER A 150 -8.85 -18.65 -9.20
C SER A 150 -8.12 -19.78 -9.93
N ARG A 151 -6.95 -20.18 -9.42
CA ARG A 151 -6.15 -21.28 -9.99
C ARG A 151 -6.79 -22.63 -9.74
N SER A 152 -7.34 -22.83 -8.54
CA SER A 152 -8.06 -24.06 -8.19
C SER A 152 -9.31 -24.22 -9.05
N LYS A 153 -10.10 -23.14 -9.25
CA LYS A 153 -11.25 -23.11 -10.17
C LYS A 153 -10.87 -23.35 -11.63
N ALA A 154 -9.68 -22.94 -12.04
CA ALA A 154 -9.13 -23.23 -13.37
C ALA A 154 -8.58 -24.67 -13.51
N GLY A 155 -8.74 -25.54 -12.50
CA GLY A 155 -8.35 -26.95 -12.54
C GLY A 155 -6.87 -27.19 -12.24
N ALA A 156 -6.14 -26.22 -11.70
CA ALA A 156 -4.75 -26.43 -11.29
C ALA A 156 -4.67 -27.44 -10.14
N LYS A 157 -3.73 -28.37 -10.21
CA LYS A 157 -3.47 -29.32 -9.11
C LYS A 157 -3.00 -28.58 -7.86
N PRO A 158 -3.36 -29.02 -6.63
CA PRO A 158 -2.94 -28.35 -5.39
C PRO A 158 -1.44 -28.09 -5.28
N LYS A 159 -0.62 -29.06 -5.71
CA LYS A 159 0.84 -28.93 -5.74
C LYS A 159 1.34 -27.81 -6.67
N THR A 160 0.64 -27.57 -7.77
CA THR A 160 0.93 -26.46 -8.69
C THR A 160 0.59 -25.13 -8.06
N VAL A 161 -0.60 -25.00 -7.46
CA VAL A 161 -1.04 -23.78 -6.76
C VAL A 161 -0.06 -23.44 -5.62
N TYR A 162 0.36 -24.43 -4.84
CA TYR A 162 1.34 -24.26 -3.78
C TYR A 162 2.69 -23.71 -4.29
N LEU A 163 3.19 -24.24 -5.42
CA LEU A 163 4.42 -23.74 -6.03
C LEU A 163 4.26 -22.28 -6.49
N GLU A 164 3.14 -21.96 -7.14
CA GLU A 164 2.85 -20.61 -7.61
C GLU A 164 2.74 -19.62 -6.44
N LEU A 165 2.06 -19.99 -5.34
CA LEU A 165 1.97 -19.17 -4.13
C LEU A 165 3.33 -18.99 -3.43
N THR A 166 4.14 -20.05 -3.39
CA THR A 166 5.51 -19.95 -2.86
C THR A 166 6.34 -18.95 -3.66
N LEU A 167 6.21 -18.98 -4.99
CA LEU A 167 6.90 -18.05 -5.87
C LEU A 167 6.39 -16.62 -5.71
N LEU A 168 5.08 -16.45 -5.60
CA LEU A 168 4.44 -15.17 -5.32
C LEU A 168 4.93 -14.58 -3.99
N LYS A 169 5.04 -15.39 -2.94
CA LYS A 169 5.62 -14.97 -1.66
C LYS A 169 7.08 -14.52 -1.80
N GLN A 170 7.89 -15.25 -2.57
CA GLN A 170 9.27 -14.86 -2.85
C GLN A 170 9.35 -13.52 -3.59
N LEU A 171 8.48 -13.34 -4.58
CA LEU A 171 8.38 -12.11 -5.36
C LEU A 171 7.98 -10.91 -4.48
N VAL A 172 6.91 -11.03 -3.69
CA VAL A 172 6.45 -9.96 -2.79
C VAL A 172 7.50 -9.63 -1.73
N LYS A 173 8.29 -10.61 -1.27
CA LYS A 173 9.41 -10.35 -0.35
C LYS A 173 10.62 -9.69 -1.06
N PHE A 174 10.88 -10.05 -2.30
CA PHE A 174 12.00 -9.52 -3.09
C PHE A 174 11.85 -8.02 -3.40
N LEU A 175 10.63 -7.54 -3.62
CA LEU A 175 10.40 -6.16 -4.07
C LEU A 175 10.78 -5.12 -3.00
N PRO A 176 10.39 -5.24 -1.71
CA PRO A 176 10.83 -4.30 -0.67
C PRO A 176 12.33 -4.36 -0.39
N GLU A 177 12.94 -5.54 -0.44
CA GLU A 177 14.41 -5.70 -0.32
C GLU A 177 15.18 -4.90 -1.38
N ARG A 178 14.53 -4.54 -2.50
CA ARG A 178 15.08 -3.73 -3.58
C ARG A 178 14.57 -2.29 -3.60
N GLY A 179 13.76 -1.88 -2.62
CA GLY A 179 13.11 -0.56 -2.60
C GLY A 179 12.06 -0.37 -3.69
N MET A 180 11.54 -1.47 -4.25
CA MET A 180 10.59 -1.48 -5.38
C MET A 180 9.12 -1.57 -4.93
N ALA A 181 8.88 -1.88 -3.65
CA ALA A 181 7.55 -1.98 -3.05
C ALA A 181 7.65 -1.63 -1.54
N PRO A 182 6.54 -1.30 -0.87
CA PRO A 182 6.55 -1.05 0.56
C PRO A 182 6.65 -2.40 1.30
N ASP A 183 7.20 -2.40 2.51
CA ASP A 183 7.09 -3.57 3.38
C ASP A 183 5.59 -3.88 3.59
N GLY A 184 5.16 -5.05 3.09
CA GLY A 184 3.77 -5.50 3.06
C GLY A 184 3.44 -6.45 4.19
#